data_AF-A0A969S383-F1
#
_entry.id   AF-A0A969S383-F1
#
_cell.length_a   1.000
_cell.length_b   1.000
_cell.length_c   1.000
_cell.angle_alpha   90.00
_cell.angle_beta   90.00
_cell.angle_gamma   90.00
#
_symmetry.space_group_name_H-M   'P 1'
#
loop_
_entity.id
_entity.type
_entity.pdbx_description
1 polymer ?
#
loop_
_entity_poly.entity_id
_entity_poly.type
_entity_poly.pdbx_seq_one_letter_code
_entity_poly.pdbx_strand_id
1 'polypeptide(L)'
;MTITNAHLLLDNESFFLFRLQSPQKDRSLYFCGYENAVYGGVRYEAIPVSLSDLRSSTEQISEPTLTVGDIGGKLGRLTAIYGELENFTVEVQIVKRRCLDDGTTPNFGTQAQPMVFIVTQLLEKTPDRISVKLKNKGSLNQVNIPATLISASCRWLVYRGAGCNYTGSNRFDENNQQTLDPNRDICARTLAACRVRGNAANYGGIPSINDLNR
;
A
#
# COMPACT_ATOMS: atom_id res chain seq x y z
N MET A 1 -14.14 -14.49 9.20
CA MET A 1 -15.13 -14.20 8.17
C MET A 1 -14.55 -14.68 6.85
N THR A 2 -14.95 -15.86 6.42
CA THR A 2 -14.35 -16.58 5.28
C THR A 2 -15.15 -16.21 4.04
N ILE A 3 -14.56 -15.46 3.11
CA ILE A 3 -15.18 -15.18 1.82
C ILE A 3 -14.76 -16.34 0.90
N THR A 4 -15.55 -17.39 0.91
CA THR A 4 -15.42 -18.54 -0.01
C THR A 4 -16.27 -18.22 -1.25
N ASN A 5 -15.67 -18.27 -2.44
CA ASN A 5 -16.28 -17.97 -3.74
C ASN A 5 -16.77 -16.51 -3.89
N ALA A 6 -15.82 -15.59 -4.07
CA ALA A 6 -16.13 -14.32 -4.70
C ALA A 6 -16.43 -14.56 -6.20
N HIS A 7 -17.65 -15.00 -6.52
CA HIS A 7 -18.36 -14.30 -7.58
C HIS A 7 -18.26 -12.82 -7.16
N LEU A 8 -17.74 -11.94 -8.00
CA LEU A 8 -17.66 -10.50 -7.73
C LEU A 8 -19.08 -9.90 -7.66
N LEU A 9 -19.86 -10.31 -6.65
CA LEU A 9 -21.08 -9.67 -6.19
C LEU A 9 -20.65 -8.46 -5.38
N LEU A 10 -20.11 -7.48 -6.09
CA LEU A 10 -20.19 -6.12 -5.61
C LEU A 10 -21.51 -5.56 -6.13
N ASP A 11 -22.16 -4.76 -5.28
CA ASP A 11 -23.26 -3.90 -5.67
C ASP A 11 -22.96 -3.30 -7.05
N ASN A 12 -24.00 -3.16 -7.90
CA ASN A 12 -23.96 -2.67 -9.30
C ASN A 12 -23.24 -1.30 -9.51
N GLU A 13 -22.64 -0.75 -8.46
CA GLU A 13 -21.96 0.54 -8.40
C GLU A 13 -20.43 0.49 -8.44
N SER A 14 -19.76 -0.67 -8.35
CA SER A 14 -18.27 -0.72 -8.30
C SER A 14 -17.64 -1.46 -9.48
N PHE A 15 -16.54 -0.90 -9.99
CA PHE A 15 -15.71 -1.42 -11.07
C PHE A 15 -14.34 -1.85 -10.55
N PHE A 16 -13.85 -2.98 -11.07
CA PHE A 16 -12.45 -3.35 -10.94
C PHE A 16 -11.72 -3.02 -12.23
N LEU A 17 -10.75 -2.14 -12.09
CA LEU A 17 -9.86 -1.73 -13.15
C LEU A 17 -8.53 -2.44 -12.93
N PHE A 18 -8.12 -3.23 -13.91
CA PHE A 18 -6.88 -3.99 -13.88
C PHE A 18 -5.86 -3.36 -14.81
N ARG A 19 -4.62 -3.26 -14.33
CA ARG A 19 -3.47 -2.93 -15.14
C ARG A 19 -2.42 -4.04 -15.01
N LEU A 20 -2.10 -4.68 -16.12
CA LEU A 20 -1.01 -5.64 -16.23
C LEU A 20 0.19 -4.97 -16.88
N GLN A 21 1.33 -4.90 -16.19
CA GLN A 21 2.52 -4.17 -16.65
C GLN A 21 3.76 -5.06 -16.68
N SER A 22 4.55 -4.96 -17.76
CA SER A 22 5.82 -5.67 -17.90
C SER A 22 6.86 -5.20 -16.87
N PRO A 23 7.82 -6.06 -16.47
CA PRO A 23 8.89 -5.68 -15.54
C PRO A 23 9.72 -4.48 -16.03
N GLN A 24 9.93 -4.40 -17.34
CA GLN A 24 10.66 -3.33 -18.01
C GLN A 24 9.84 -2.04 -18.18
N LYS A 25 8.54 -2.07 -17.84
CA LYS A 25 7.58 -0.96 -17.95
C LYS A 25 7.34 -0.44 -19.37
N ASP A 26 7.76 -1.19 -20.38
CA ASP A 26 7.60 -0.87 -21.80
C ASP A 26 6.22 -1.25 -22.36
N ARG A 27 5.49 -2.15 -21.68
CA ARG A 27 4.13 -2.55 -22.06
C ARG A 27 3.19 -2.57 -20.87
N SER A 28 1.95 -2.12 -21.11
CA SER A 28 0.85 -2.19 -20.16
C SER A 28 -0.45 -2.54 -20.88
N LEU A 29 -1.25 -3.40 -20.28
CA LEU A 29 -2.62 -3.70 -20.69
C LEU A 29 -3.59 -3.23 -19.61
N TYR A 30 -4.70 -2.63 -20.03
CA TYR A 30 -5.72 -2.07 -19.17
C TYR A 30 -7.06 -2.74 -19.49
N PHE A 31 -7.65 -3.42 -18.51
CA PHE A 31 -8.87 -4.19 -18.72
C PHE A 31 -9.79 -4.21 -17.49
N CYS A 32 -11.06 -4.53 -17.72
CA CYS A 32 -12.11 -4.59 -16.69
C CYS A 32 -13.19 -5.62 -17.07
N GLY A 33 -13.91 -6.16 -16.09
CA GLY A 33 -14.78 -7.33 -16.30
C GLY A 33 -16.16 -7.12 -16.89
N TYR A 34 -16.67 -5.88 -16.92
CA TYR A 34 -18.08 -5.60 -17.22
C TYR A 34 -18.29 -4.88 -18.55
N GLU A 35 -17.89 -3.62 -18.62
CA GLU A 35 -18.02 -2.77 -19.81
C GLU A 35 -16.77 -1.90 -19.95
N ASN A 36 -16.55 -1.35 -21.15
CA ASN A 36 -15.44 -0.45 -21.38
C ASN A 36 -15.58 0.77 -20.46
N ALA A 37 -14.47 1.15 -19.83
CA ALA A 37 -14.43 2.26 -18.90
C ALA A 37 -13.27 3.19 -19.20
N VAL A 38 -13.40 4.45 -18.82
CA VAL A 38 -12.30 5.42 -18.83
C VAL A 38 -12.08 5.91 -17.42
N TYR A 39 -10.82 5.95 -16.98
CA TYR A 39 -10.46 6.41 -15.66
C TYR A 39 -9.09 7.06 -15.68
N GLY A 40 -8.98 8.30 -15.19
CA GLY A 40 -7.74 9.06 -15.20
C GLY A 40 -7.18 9.27 -16.60
N GLY A 41 -8.04 9.39 -17.61
CA GLY A 41 -7.68 9.51 -19.03
C GLY A 41 -7.25 8.21 -19.69
N VAL A 42 -7.24 7.07 -18.98
CA VAL A 42 -6.86 5.76 -19.51
C VAL A 42 -8.09 4.93 -19.84
N ARG A 43 -8.10 4.31 -21.02
CA ARG A 43 -9.16 3.41 -21.46
C ARG A 43 -8.90 1.98 -20.97
N TYR A 44 -9.89 1.40 -20.31
CA TYR A 44 -9.93 0.01 -19.88
C TYR A 44 -10.89 -0.77 -20.77
N GLU A 45 -10.41 -1.85 -21.35
CA GLU A 45 -11.19 -2.71 -22.25
C GLU A 45 -11.97 -3.77 -21.48
N ALA A 46 -13.22 -3.99 -21.88
CA ALA A 46 -14.05 -5.05 -21.33
C ALA A 46 -13.51 -6.43 -21.74
N ILE A 47 -12.90 -7.13 -20.79
CA ILE A 47 -12.36 -8.47 -20.98
C ILE A 47 -12.84 -9.34 -19.82
N PRO A 48 -13.35 -10.57 -20.07
CA PRO A 48 -13.71 -11.48 -18.99
C PRO A 48 -12.54 -11.65 -18.01
N VAL A 49 -12.73 -11.29 -16.75
CA VAL A 49 -11.70 -11.39 -15.72
C VAL A 49 -12.31 -11.89 -14.42
N SER A 50 -11.58 -12.79 -13.75
CA SER A 50 -11.91 -13.29 -12.42
C SER A 50 -10.68 -13.22 -11.53
N LEU A 51 -10.86 -12.75 -10.31
CA LEU A 51 -9.83 -12.74 -9.27
C LEU A 51 -10.35 -13.54 -8.08
N SER A 52 -9.76 -14.72 -7.87
CA SER A 52 -10.16 -15.66 -6.82
C SER A 52 -9.12 -15.70 -5.69
N ASP A 53 -9.53 -16.20 -4.53
CA ASP A 53 -8.66 -16.40 -3.35
C ASP A 53 -8.01 -15.12 -2.79
N LEU A 54 -8.63 -13.97 -3.06
CA LEU A 54 -8.25 -12.70 -2.47
C LEU A 54 -8.64 -12.68 -0.99
N ARG A 55 -7.65 -12.78 -0.09
CA ARG A 55 -7.85 -12.67 1.37
C ARG A 55 -7.11 -11.46 1.92
N SER A 56 -7.83 -10.61 2.62
CA SER A 56 -7.27 -9.48 3.38
C SER A 56 -7.15 -9.88 4.86
N SER A 57 -6.13 -10.67 5.23
CA SER A 57 -5.78 -10.87 6.64
C SER A 57 -4.30 -10.58 6.87
N THR A 58 -3.98 -10.02 8.03
CA THR A 58 -2.63 -9.61 8.46
C THR A 58 -1.67 -10.78 8.69
N GLU A 59 -2.14 -12.04 8.62
CA GLU A 59 -1.39 -13.22 9.02
C GLU A 59 -1.14 -14.23 7.90
N GLN A 60 -1.75 -14.07 6.72
CA GLN A 60 -1.62 -15.06 5.65
C GLN A 60 -1.34 -14.38 4.31
N ILE A 61 -0.24 -14.78 3.67
CA ILE A 61 0.09 -14.40 2.30
C ILE A 61 -0.99 -15.01 1.41
N SER A 62 -1.99 -14.22 1.02
CA SER A 62 -2.94 -14.64 0.00
C SER A 62 -2.19 -14.78 -1.32
N GLU A 63 -2.31 -15.94 -1.96
CA GLU A 63 -1.82 -16.18 -3.32
C GLU A 63 -3.01 -16.22 -4.29
N PRO A 64 -3.64 -15.07 -4.60
CA PRO A 64 -4.83 -15.06 -5.41
C PRO A 64 -4.54 -15.57 -6.83
N THR A 65 -5.57 -16.12 -7.45
CA THR A 65 -5.51 -16.55 -8.85
C THR A 65 -6.25 -15.54 -9.71
N LEU A 66 -5.57 -15.00 -10.72
CA LEU A 66 -6.16 -14.12 -11.72
C LEU A 66 -6.35 -14.89 -13.02
N THR A 67 -7.58 -14.96 -13.50
CA THR A 67 -7.92 -15.50 -14.81
C THR A 67 -8.43 -14.38 -15.70
N VAL A 68 -7.86 -14.23 -16.89
CA VAL A 68 -8.20 -13.19 -17.86
C VAL A 68 -8.46 -13.84 -19.22
N GLY A 69 -9.54 -13.44 -19.87
CA GLY A 69 -9.83 -13.81 -21.26
C GLY A 69 -8.78 -13.23 -22.21
N ASP A 70 -8.46 -13.96 -23.26
CA ASP A 70 -7.49 -13.56 -24.28
C ASP A 70 -8.12 -13.56 -25.68
N ILE A 71 -9.37 -13.11 -25.77
CA ILE A 71 -10.10 -13.00 -27.03
C ILE A 71 -9.38 -11.93 -27.89
N GLY A 72 -8.60 -12.38 -28.87
CA GLY A 72 -7.74 -11.53 -29.71
C GLY A 72 -6.22 -11.70 -29.49
N GLY A 73 -5.80 -12.61 -28.59
CA GLY A 73 -4.41 -13.07 -28.45
C GLY A 73 -3.43 -12.02 -27.93
N LYS A 74 -3.90 -10.97 -27.24
CA LYS A 74 -3.03 -9.90 -26.70
C LYS A 74 -2.11 -10.44 -25.61
N LEU A 75 -2.65 -11.23 -24.68
CA LEU A 75 -1.89 -11.86 -23.60
C LEU A 75 -1.01 -12.99 -24.14
N GLY A 76 -1.49 -13.77 -25.12
CA GLY A 76 -0.73 -14.78 -25.83
C GLY A 76 0.52 -14.19 -26.49
N ARG A 77 0.40 -13.01 -27.13
CA ARG A 77 1.56 -12.28 -27.68
C ARG A 77 2.52 -11.80 -26.60
N LEU A 78 2.03 -11.36 -25.43
CA LEU A 78 2.91 -11.02 -24.32
C LEU A 78 3.67 -12.24 -23.82
N THR A 79 3.03 -13.41 -23.70
CA THR A 79 3.73 -14.62 -23.30
C THR A 79 4.79 -15.06 -24.31
N ALA A 80 4.58 -14.80 -25.61
CA ALA A 80 5.58 -15.09 -26.64
C ALA A 80 6.82 -14.19 -26.54
N ILE A 81 6.68 -12.98 -25.98
CA ILE A 81 7.77 -12.00 -25.86
C ILE A 81 8.48 -12.13 -24.50
N TYR A 82 7.73 -12.28 -23.40
CA TYR A 82 8.24 -12.24 -22.04
C TYR A 82 8.18 -13.59 -21.30
N GLY A 83 7.81 -14.67 -21.99
CA GLY A 83 7.68 -16.00 -21.39
C GLY A 83 6.42 -16.16 -20.55
N GLU A 84 6.53 -16.72 -19.36
CA GLU A 84 5.39 -17.08 -18.49
C GLU A 84 4.81 -15.90 -17.69
N LEU A 85 5.08 -14.66 -18.15
CA LEU A 85 4.65 -13.41 -17.50
C LEU A 85 5.14 -13.26 -16.05
N GLU A 86 6.15 -14.02 -15.63
CA GLU A 86 6.76 -13.89 -14.32
C GLU A 86 7.23 -12.44 -14.08
N ASN A 87 7.07 -11.98 -12.85
CA ASN A 87 7.42 -10.63 -12.42
C ASN A 87 6.59 -9.49 -13.04
N PHE A 88 5.58 -9.79 -13.86
CA PHE A 88 4.61 -8.79 -14.27
C PHE A 88 3.88 -8.24 -13.04
N THR A 89 3.64 -6.94 -13.03
CA THR A 89 2.88 -6.29 -11.97
C THR A 89 1.41 -6.23 -12.39
N VAL A 90 0.51 -6.64 -11.49
CA VAL A 90 -0.93 -6.47 -11.63
C VAL A 90 -1.40 -5.46 -10.60
N GLU A 91 -1.90 -4.31 -11.07
CA GLU A 91 -2.56 -3.32 -10.22
C GLU A 91 -4.07 -3.48 -10.36
N VAL A 92 -4.77 -3.57 -9.23
CA VAL A 92 -6.23 -3.70 -9.14
C VAL A 92 -6.76 -2.48 -8.41
N GLN A 93 -7.42 -1.61 -9.15
CA GLN A 93 -8.07 -0.41 -8.64
C GLN A 93 -9.58 -0.66 -8.56
N ILE A 94 -10.15 -0.49 -7.36
CA ILE A 94 -11.60 -0.51 -7.18
C ILE A 94 -12.08 0.94 -7.27
N VAL A 95 -13.02 1.22 -8.17
CA VAL A 95 -13.63 2.54 -8.34
C VAL A 95 -15.14 2.43 -8.32
N LYS A 96 -15.83 3.44 -7.80
CA LYS A 96 -17.29 3.54 -7.99
C LYS A 96 -17.58 4.01 -9.42
N ARG A 97 -18.70 3.57 -10.00
CA ARG A 97 -19.17 3.95 -11.35
C ARG A 97 -19.16 5.46 -11.56
N ARG A 98 -19.62 6.22 -10.56
CA ARG A 98 -19.63 7.70 -10.59
C ARG A 98 -18.25 8.36 -10.67
N CYS A 99 -17.18 7.60 -10.42
CA CYS A 99 -15.80 8.07 -10.44
C CYS A 99 -15.10 7.76 -11.78
N LEU A 100 -15.78 7.08 -12.71
CA LEU A 100 -15.30 6.91 -14.07
C LEU A 100 -15.41 8.23 -14.84
N ASP A 101 -14.52 8.42 -15.82
CA ASP A 101 -14.49 9.61 -16.65
C ASP A 101 -15.66 9.56 -17.64
N ASP A 102 -16.50 10.59 -17.63
CA ASP A 102 -17.64 10.76 -18.54
C ASP A 102 -17.28 11.58 -19.81
N GLY A 103 -15.99 11.88 -19.99
CA GLY A 103 -15.47 12.67 -21.10
C GLY A 103 -15.41 14.17 -20.84
N THR A 104 -15.87 14.66 -19.69
CA THR A 104 -15.84 16.11 -19.38
C THR A 104 -14.81 16.48 -18.31
N THR A 105 -14.70 15.69 -17.23
CA THR A 105 -13.65 15.83 -16.19
C THR A 105 -13.49 14.53 -15.39
N PRO A 106 -12.26 14.12 -14.99
CA PRO A 106 -12.10 12.94 -14.15
C PRO A 106 -12.65 13.18 -12.74
N ASN A 107 -13.56 12.33 -12.28
CA ASN A 107 -14.25 12.50 -11.00
C ASN A 107 -13.47 11.78 -9.88
N PHE A 108 -12.50 12.49 -9.30
CA PHE A 108 -11.65 12.01 -8.22
C PHE A 108 -12.36 12.07 -6.85
N GLY A 109 -13.38 11.24 -6.63
CA GLY A 109 -13.87 10.97 -5.26
C GLY A 109 -12.76 10.34 -4.39
N THR A 110 -13.00 10.18 -3.08
CA THR A 110 -12.11 9.41 -2.19
C THR A 110 -12.01 7.96 -2.68
N GLN A 111 -10.91 7.61 -3.36
CA GLN A 111 -10.68 6.27 -3.89
C GLN A 111 -9.85 5.42 -2.94
N ALA A 112 -10.11 4.11 -2.93
CA ALA A 112 -9.23 3.14 -2.29
C ALA A 112 -7.86 3.17 -2.99
N GLN A 113 -6.78 2.94 -2.24
CA GLN A 113 -5.47 2.72 -2.85
C GLN A 113 -5.51 1.44 -3.71
N PRO A 114 -4.83 1.41 -4.86
CA PRO A 114 -4.78 0.23 -5.70
C PRO A 114 -4.06 -0.91 -4.97
N MET A 115 -4.61 -2.12 -5.09
CA MET A 115 -3.92 -3.34 -4.66
C MET A 115 -2.89 -3.71 -5.72
N VAL A 116 -1.67 -4.02 -5.31
CA VAL A 116 -0.59 -4.33 -6.25
C VAL A 116 -0.09 -5.75 -6.01
N PHE A 117 -0.01 -6.53 -7.08
CA PHE A 117 0.44 -7.91 -7.08
C PHE A 117 1.58 -8.12 -8.07
N ILE A 118 2.33 -9.20 -7.86
CA ILE A 118 3.32 -9.71 -8.81
C ILE A 118 2.87 -11.09 -9.27
N VAL A 119 2.97 -11.35 -10.56
CA VAL A 119 2.79 -12.68 -11.14
C VAL A 119 3.95 -13.58 -10.73
N THR A 120 3.64 -14.68 -10.05
CA THR A 120 4.63 -15.66 -9.59
C THR A 120 4.69 -16.90 -10.46
N GLN A 121 3.56 -17.28 -11.07
CA GLN A 121 3.49 -18.52 -11.84
C GLN A 121 2.35 -18.45 -12.87
N LEU A 122 2.60 -18.95 -14.08
CA LEU A 122 1.56 -19.28 -15.04
C LEU A 122 0.90 -20.62 -14.67
N LEU A 123 -0.41 -20.62 -14.47
CA LEU A 123 -1.16 -21.84 -14.11
C LEU A 123 -1.77 -22.51 -15.33
N GLU A 124 -2.34 -21.70 -16.23
CA GLU A 124 -3.03 -22.17 -17.42
C GLU A 124 -2.87 -21.17 -18.55
N LYS A 125 -2.69 -21.67 -19.77
CA LYS A 125 -2.72 -20.88 -21.00
C LYS A 125 -3.47 -21.66 -22.06
N THR A 126 -4.58 -21.10 -22.53
CA THR A 126 -5.32 -21.59 -23.70
C THR A 126 -5.46 -20.46 -24.73
N PRO A 127 -5.96 -20.73 -25.94
CA PRO A 127 -6.16 -19.68 -26.94
C PRO A 127 -7.10 -18.55 -26.48
N ASP A 128 -8.01 -18.84 -25.56
CA ASP A 128 -9.09 -17.91 -25.17
C ASP A 128 -8.93 -17.34 -23.75
N ARG A 129 -7.99 -17.85 -22.94
CA ARG A 129 -7.75 -17.36 -21.57
C ARG A 129 -6.35 -17.69 -21.03
N ILE A 130 -5.93 -16.92 -20.05
CA ILE A 130 -4.74 -17.15 -19.24
C ILE A 130 -5.09 -17.08 -17.76
N SER A 131 -4.56 -18.01 -16.97
CA SER A 131 -4.67 -18.03 -15.51
C SER A 131 -3.28 -17.94 -14.89
N VAL A 132 -3.07 -16.99 -13.98
CA VAL A 132 -1.80 -16.76 -13.29
C VAL A 132 -2.00 -16.72 -11.77
N LYS A 133 -0.99 -17.21 -11.07
CA LYS A 133 -0.87 -17.08 -9.63
C LYS A 133 -0.20 -15.76 -9.29
N LEU A 134 -0.77 -15.06 -8.32
CA LEU A 134 -0.33 -13.75 -7.88
C LEU A 134 0.18 -13.81 -6.45
N LYS A 135 1.08 -12.89 -6.12
CA LYS A 135 1.48 -12.59 -4.74
C LYS A 135 1.36 -11.11 -4.48
N ASN A 136 0.86 -10.73 -3.31
CA ASN A 136 0.76 -9.32 -2.93
C ASN A 136 2.15 -8.68 -2.92
N LYS A 137 2.33 -7.60 -3.69
CA LYS A 137 3.58 -6.83 -3.73
C LYS A 137 3.87 -6.11 -2.41
N GLY A 138 2.83 -5.79 -1.64
CA GLY A 138 2.92 -5.30 -0.26
C GLY A 138 3.50 -6.33 0.73
N SER A 139 3.47 -7.63 0.42
CA SER A 139 4.21 -8.67 1.16
C SER A 139 5.67 -8.81 0.72
N LEU A 140 6.07 -8.12 -0.35
CA LEU A 140 7.47 -7.97 -0.78
C LEU A 140 8.11 -6.69 -0.24
N ASN A 141 7.48 -6.04 0.72
CA ASN A 141 8.24 -5.33 1.75
C ASN A 141 8.88 -6.32 2.73
N GLN A 142 9.62 -7.31 2.20
CA GLN A 142 10.99 -7.53 2.65
C GLN A 142 11.89 -6.44 2.05
N VAL A 143 11.46 -5.17 2.16
CA VAL A 143 12.43 -4.22 2.66
C VAL A 143 12.74 -4.83 4.03
N ASN A 144 13.93 -5.42 4.18
CA ASN A 144 14.64 -5.28 5.43
C ASN A 144 14.71 -3.77 5.67
N ILE A 145 13.60 -3.18 6.12
CA ILE A 145 13.67 -2.11 7.08
C ILE A 145 14.14 -2.95 8.24
N PRO A 146 15.44 -2.93 8.58
CA PRO A 146 15.79 -3.52 9.85
C PRO A 146 14.80 -2.88 10.83
N ALA A 147 14.17 -3.68 11.68
CA ALA A 147 13.22 -3.19 12.69
C ALA A 147 13.90 -2.27 13.71
N THR A 148 14.98 -1.59 13.32
CA THR A 148 15.59 -0.45 13.93
C THR A 148 14.61 0.73 13.81
N LEU A 149 13.68 0.72 14.76
CA LEU A 149 13.14 1.89 15.44
C LEU A 149 11.96 2.60 14.75
N ILE A 150 10.82 1.92 14.61
CA ILE A 150 9.54 2.57 15.00
C ILE A 150 9.49 2.51 16.54
N SER A 151 10.43 3.18 17.20
CA SER A 151 10.34 3.37 18.64
C SER A 151 9.38 4.53 18.86
N ALA A 152 8.43 4.40 19.78
CA ALA A 152 7.63 5.53 20.28
C ALA A 152 8.48 6.59 21.03
N SER A 153 9.80 6.58 20.85
CA SER A 153 10.76 7.51 21.43
C SER A 153 11.21 8.55 20.40
N CYS A 154 11.63 9.70 20.90
CA CYS A 154 12.09 10.83 20.09
C CYS A 154 13.26 10.43 19.17
N ARG A 155 13.16 10.71 17.85
CA ARG A 155 14.24 10.41 16.89
C ARG A 155 15.48 11.29 17.05
N TRP A 156 15.38 12.41 17.78
CA TRP A 156 16.52 13.30 18.01
C TRP A 156 17.55 12.59 18.88
N LEU A 157 18.69 12.22 18.29
CA LEU A 157 19.78 11.55 18.98
C LEU A 157 20.49 12.47 19.99
N VAL A 158 20.48 13.78 19.73
CA VAL A 158 21.17 14.80 20.54
C VAL A 158 20.14 15.67 21.27
N TYR A 159 20.05 15.51 22.59
CA TYR A 159 19.29 16.40 23.47
C TYR A 159 19.90 17.80 23.46
N ARG A 160 19.07 18.85 23.37
CA ARG A 160 19.49 20.26 23.16
C ARG A 160 20.27 20.52 21.86
N GLY A 161 20.31 19.55 20.93
CA GLY A 161 20.91 19.72 19.60
C GLY A 161 19.95 20.34 18.57
N ALA A 162 20.45 20.57 17.35
CA ALA A 162 19.73 21.29 16.28
C ALA A 162 18.32 20.75 15.97
N GLY A 163 18.10 19.44 16.06
CA GLY A 163 16.77 18.84 15.87
C GLY A 163 15.86 18.96 17.10
N CYS A 164 16.41 18.87 18.31
CA CYS A 164 15.64 18.96 19.55
C CYS A 164 15.25 20.40 19.88
N ASN A 165 16.15 21.35 19.61
CA ASN A 165 15.98 22.79 19.79
C ASN A 165 15.52 23.25 21.19
N TYR A 166 15.69 22.41 22.21
CA TYR A 166 15.42 22.80 23.59
C TYR A 166 16.56 23.67 24.14
N THR A 167 16.30 24.97 24.28
CA THR A 167 17.27 25.96 24.79
C THR A 167 16.93 26.46 26.20
N GLY A 168 15.91 25.90 26.85
CA GLY A 168 15.45 26.33 28.18
C GLY A 168 16.47 26.05 29.29
N SER A 169 16.53 26.92 30.29
CA SER A 169 17.42 26.78 31.45
C SER A 169 17.01 25.65 32.41
N ASN A 170 15.73 25.27 32.41
CA ASN A 170 15.22 24.20 33.26
C ASN A 170 15.84 22.85 32.87
N ARG A 171 16.21 22.07 33.88
CA ARG A 171 16.83 20.74 33.73
C ARG A 171 15.94 19.71 34.40
N PHE A 172 15.89 18.52 33.83
CA PHE A 172 15.11 17.43 34.42
C PHE A 172 15.87 16.12 34.32
N ASP A 173 15.67 15.27 35.31
CA ASP A 173 16.23 13.92 35.33
C ASP A 173 15.49 12.97 34.38
N GLU A 174 15.96 11.72 34.36
CA GLU A 174 15.40 10.62 33.58
C GLU A 174 13.92 10.32 33.90
N ASN A 175 13.43 10.74 35.07
CA ASN A 175 12.05 10.58 35.52
C ASN A 175 11.20 11.83 35.28
N ASN A 176 11.73 12.83 34.56
CA ASN A 176 11.11 14.13 34.31
C ASN A 176 10.89 14.98 35.57
N GLN A 177 11.67 14.75 36.62
CA GLN A 177 11.68 15.60 37.81
C GLN A 177 12.70 16.73 37.63
N GLN A 178 12.34 17.94 38.04
CA GLN A 178 13.23 19.09 37.90
C GLN A 178 14.46 18.90 38.79
N THR A 179 15.65 19.14 38.22
CA THR A 179 16.92 19.05 38.94
C THR A 179 17.73 20.33 38.76
N LEU A 180 18.56 20.66 39.74
CA LEU A 180 19.52 21.76 39.64
C LEU A 180 20.90 21.26 39.18
N ASP A 181 21.17 19.97 39.34
CA ASP A 181 22.44 19.34 38.97
C ASP A 181 22.55 19.18 37.45
N PRO A 182 23.52 19.85 36.78
CA PRO A 182 23.72 19.70 35.34
C PRO A 182 24.03 18.27 34.91
N ASN A 183 24.68 17.48 35.76
CA ASN A 183 25.08 16.11 35.42
C ASN A 183 23.90 15.14 35.39
N ARG A 184 22.75 15.56 35.95
CA ARG A 184 21.51 14.79 35.97
C ARG A 184 20.47 15.30 34.98
N ASP A 185 20.81 16.25 34.09
CA ASP A 185 19.91 16.71 33.03
C ASP A 185 19.85 15.69 31.88
N ILE A 186 19.00 14.67 32.05
CA ILE A 186 18.87 13.55 31.12
C ILE A 186 17.48 13.58 30.49
N CYS A 187 17.42 13.59 29.16
CA CYS A 187 16.15 13.53 28.44
C CYS A 187 15.61 12.10 28.43
N ALA A 188 14.40 11.91 28.95
CA ALA A 188 13.68 10.63 28.91
C ALA A 188 13.15 10.25 27.50
N ARG A 189 13.32 11.13 26.50
CA ARG A 189 12.96 10.94 25.08
C ARG A 189 11.49 10.61 24.80
N THR A 190 10.59 10.93 25.72
CA THR A 190 9.14 10.79 25.57
C THR A 190 8.46 12.14 25.27
N LEU A 191 7.21 12.11 24.79
CA LEU A 191 6.42 13.32 24.60
C LEU A 191 6.17 14.04 25.93
N ALA A 192 5.93 13.30 27.02
CA ALA A 192 5.80 13.84 28.37
C ALA A 192 7.05 14.65 28.80
N ALA A 193 8.25 14.13 28.47
CA ALA A 193 9.51 14.83 28.73
C ALA A 193 9.62 16.16 27.98
N CYS A 194 9.10 16.22 26.76
CA CYS A 194 9.06 17.46 25.97
C CYS A 194 7.98 18.41 26.50
N ARG A 195 6.84 17.91 26.99
CA ARG A 195 5.77 18.72 27.61
C ARG A 195 6.26 19.46 28.86
N VAL A 196 6.92 18.77 29.80
CA VAL A 196 7.44 19.43 31.03
C VAL A 196 8.53 20.47 30.74
N ARG A 197 9.22 20.31 29.59
CA ARG A 197 10.24 21.25 29.08
C ARG A 197 9.65 22.36 28.19
N GLY A 198 8.33 22.39 27.97
CA GLY A 198 7.70 23.35 27.06
C GLY A 198 8.13 23.20 25.59
N ASN A 199 8.66 22.05 25.20
CA ASN A 199 9.26 21.78 23.89
C ASN A 199 8.48 20.74 23.07
N ALA A 200 7.18 20.55 23.35
CA ALA A 200 6.36 19.53 22.71
C ALA A 200 6.25 19.71 21.17
N ALA A 201 6.29 20.96 20.68
CA ALA A 201 6.24 21.26 19.25
C ALA A 201 7.46 20.74 18.46
N ASN A 202 8.61 20.57 19.12
CA ASN A 202 9.83 20.06 18.51
C ASN A 202 10.06 18.57 18.81
N TYR A 203 9.03 17.84 19.26
CA TYR A 203 9.15 16.42 19.54
C TYR A 203 9.35 15.62 18.24
N GLY A 204 10.44 14.86 18.17
CA GLY A 204 10.86 14.13 16.97
C GLY A 204 10.28 12.72 16.84
N GLY A 205 9.14 12.41 17.46
CA GLY A 205 8.47 11.11 17.42
C GLY A 205 7.00 11.21 17.01
N ILE A 206 6.36 10.08 16.71
CA ILE A 206 4.94 10.04 16.33
C ILE A 206 4.09 10.05 17.61
N PRO A 207 3.18 11.02 17.83
CA PRO A 207 2.37 11.11 19.04
C PRO A 207 1.28 10.01 19.20
N SER A 208 1.32 8.93 18.40
CA SER A 208 0.14 8.08 18.19
C SER A 208 0.20 6.66 18.76
N ILE A 209 1.22 6.28 19.54
CA ILE A 209 1.31 4.90 20.10
C ILE A 209 1.37 4.86 21.63
N ASN A 210 1.94 5.87 22.31
CA ASN A 210 2.08 5.84 23.79
C ASN A 210 1.12 6.76 24.56
N ASP A 211 0.22 7.49 23.89
CA ASP A 211 -0.79 8.35 24.53
C ASP A 211 -2.19 7.69 24.61
N LEU A 212 -2.33 6.39 24.30
CA LEU A 212 -3.60 5.64 24.42
C LEU A 212 -3.79 4.89 25.76
N ASN A 213 -2.85 5.00 26.69
CA ASN A 213 -2.99 4.44 28.04
C ASN A 213 -2.85 5.52 29.11
N ARG A 214 -3.82 6.43 29.15
CA ARG A 214 -4.09 7.23 30.34
C ARG A 214 -5.57 7.46 30.54
#